data_AF-A0A3P8XP96-F1
#
_entry.id   AF-A0A3P8XP96-F1
#
_cell.length_a   1.000
_cell.length_b   1.000
_cell.length_c   1.000
_cell.angle_alpha   90.00
_cell.angle_beta   90.00
_cell.angle_gamma   90.00
#
_symmetry.space_group_name_H-M   'P 1'
#
loop_
_entity.id
_entity.type
_entity.pdbx_description
1 polymer ?
#
loop_
_entity_poly.entity_id
_entity_poly.type
_entity_poly.pdbx_seq_one_letter_code
_entity_poly.pdbx_strand_id
1 'polypeptide(L)'
;MNDRDIEAQEDELLALASIYSQGEFARAGLGGEIRVSLDLPLDFSVKAGDRNYAISFLPPLLLIFDLPCDYPSTSSPEFILTCQWLSHSQLSAVCRHLDKIWQDTVGSVVLFYWVKFIRDDLLDFLHIQSPLEIPVSGQSQATTSTMGSTAGDLEGATMCSEGAAVCREAWDSEGSAVCSEGAAVCRKAGDFEGAAVCSEGAAMCSEARDSEGSAVCSEGAAVCRKPGDFEGAALSQDPRALSVLATDTDHLRQLLDYDEKERQRVFDGQAHDCGICFMSRLGCSQFRECGHIYCNKCMSEFFVVQIEEGNIHGLTCPQPDCSSTATPSQVKQLVGVELFTRYDRLLLQSTLDRMADVKYCPRPTCAAPVILEPDSTAAVCPQCRYAFCTLCSKTYHGTFSCQLTRTTTTRANSSFAALPRSDAGLQALWEDYHTGSRERKRMLDKRYGKHILKSVVEEAMTITWKEINSKNCPSCGAVIQKDGGCNKMICFACGQHFCWQCLERMGSKRPSTHFRDPNCPSHGF
;
A
#
# COMPACT_ATOMS: atom_id res chain seq x y z
N MET A 1 61.98 -8.60 -7.15
CA MET A 1 61.19 -7.43 -6.71
C MET A 1 62.00 -6.20 -7.05
N ASN A 2 61.45 -5.32 -7.88
CA ASN A 2 62.07 -4.06 -8.23
C ASN A 2 61.64 -3.05 -7.15
N ASP A 3 62.56 -2.57 -6.31
CA ASP A 3 62.22 -1.70 -5.17
C ASP A 3 61.44 -0.45 -5.60
N ARG A 4 61.66 0.03 -6.83
CA ARG A 4 60.94 1.18 -7.41
C ARG A 4 59.46 0.89 -7.68
N ASP A 5 59.12 -0.34 -8.05
CA ASP A 5 57.74 -0.73 -8.31
C ASP A 5 56.96 -0.82 -7.00
N ILE A 6 57.57 -1.38 -5.96
CA ILE A 6 56.97 -1.45 -4.61
C ILE A 6 56.76 -0.05 -4.03
N GLU A 7 57.75 0.84 -4.17
CA GLU A 7 57.62 2.24 -3.72
C GLU A 7 56.47 2.95 -4.46
N ALA A 8 56.38 2.81 -5.79
CA ALA A 8 55.31 3.39 -6.58
C ALA A 8 53.91 2.84 -6.22
N GLN A 9 53.80 1.54 -5.92
CA GLN A 9 52.57 0.92 -5.44
C GLN A 9 52.11 1.52 -4.11
N GLU A 10 53.01 1.59 -3.13
CA GLU A 10 52.70 2.15 -1.81
C GLU A 10 52.28 3.62 -1.92
N ASP A 11 52.98 4.41 -2.72
CA ASP A 11 52.66 5.81 -2.97
C ASP A 11 51.28 5.98 -3.63
N GLU A 12 50.93 5.15 -4.61
CA GLU A 12 49.60 5.18 -5.24
C GLU A 12 48.50 4.85 -4.22
N LEU A 13 48.67 3.79 -3.42
CA LEU A 13 47.67 3.39 -2.42
C LEU A 13 47.51 4.45 -1.32
N LEU A 14 48.59 5.11 -0.91
CA LEU A 14 48.56 6.23 0.05
C LEU A 14 47.85 7.46 -0.53
N ALA A 15 48.09 7.77 -1.81
CA ALA A 15 47.40 8.84 -2.51
C ALA A 15 45.89 8.55 -2.60
N LEU A 16 45.50 7.33 -2.98
CA LEU A 16 44.09 6.92 -3.03
C LEU A 16 43.42 7.00 -1.65
N ALA A 17 44.10 6.56 -0.58
CA ALA A 17 43.59 6.67 0.79
C ALA A 17 43.45 8.11 1.29
N SER A 18 44.14 9.07 0.66
CA SER A 18 44.06 10.49 1.00
C SER A 18 42.98 11.22 0.19
N ILE A 19 42.73 10.77 -1.04
CA ILE A 19 41.74 11.37 -1.96
C ILE A 19 40.34 10.86 -1.66
N TYR A 20 40.20 9.56 -1.37
CA TYR A 20 38.93 8.88 -1.20
C TYR A 20 38.64 8.57 0.28
N SER A 21 37.38 8.67 0.67
CA SER A 21 36.97 8.34 2.04
C SER A 21 37.07 6.83 2.31
N GLN A 22 37.08 6.43 3.59
CA GLN A 22 37.09 5.00 3.99
C GLN A 22 35.90 4.20 3.47
N GLY A 23 34.81 4.87 3.05
CA GLY A 23 33.65 4.22 2.41
C GLY A 23 33.80 4.02 0.90
N GLU A 24 34.73 4.74 0.27
CA GLU A 24 35.00 4.70 -1.17
C GLU A 24 36.22 3.85 -1.50
N PHE A 25 37.25 3.83 -0.64
CA PHE A 25 38.44 3.01 -0.82
C PHE A 25 38.78 2.21 0.44
N ALA A 26 38.98 0.90 0.27
CA ALA A 26 39.46 0.03 1.33
C ALA A 26 40.68 -0.77 0.84
N ARG A 27 41.79 -0.61 1.54
CA ARG A 27 43.07 -1.27 1.24
C ARG A 27 43.14 -2.66 1.90
N ALA A 28 43.60 -3.66 1.15
CA ALA A 28 43.84 -5.03 1.60
C ALA A 28 45.22 -5.51 1.13
N GLY A 29 46.28 -5.13 1.86
CA GLY A 29 47.65 -5.45 1.46
C GLY A 29 48.10 -4.64 0.24
N LEU A 30 48.48 -5.34 -0.84
CA LEU A 30 48.77 -4.77 -2.16
C LEU A 30 47.54 -4.72 -3.08
N GLY A 31 46.39 -5.21 -2.61
CA GLY A 31 45.10 -5.07 -3.28
C GLY A 31 44.16 -4.15 -2.54
N GLY A 32 42.93 -4.06 -3.05
CA GLY A 32 41.87 -3.28 -2.41
C GLY A 32 40.57 -3.30 -3.18
N GLU A 33 39.58 -2.63 -2.59
CA GLU A 33 38.31 -2.33 -3.26
C GLU A 33 38.11 -0.83 -3.37
N ILE A 34 37.64 -0.38 -4.54
CA ILE A 34 37.22 1.00 -4.79
C ILE A 34 35.75 1.00 -5.22
N ARG A 35 34.93 1.77 -4.53
CA ARG A 35 33.52 2.02 -4.84
C ARG A 35 33.41 3.36 -5.55
N VAL A 36 33.19 3.32 -6.86
CA VAL A 36 33.12 4.51 -7.70
C VAL A 36 31.65 4.93 -7.89
N SER A 37 31.25 5.99 -7.21
CA SER A 37 29.99 6.69 -7.47
C SER A 37 30.13 7.53 -8.74
N LEU A 38 29.10 7.50 -9.59
CA LEU A 38 29.05 8.28 -10.83
C LEU A 38 28.51 9.68 -10.59
N ASP A 39 29.02 10.63 -11.36
CA ASP A 39 28.45 11.96 -11.45
C ASP A 39 27.34 11.96 -12.50
N LEU A 40 26.08 11.91 -12.04
CA LEU A 40 24.92 11.90 -12.93
C LEU A 40 24.54 13.32 -13.40
N PRO A 41 24.10 13.48 -14.66
CA PRO A 41 23.52 14.73 -15.13
C PRO A 41 22.30 15.18 -14.31
N LEU A 42 22.06 16.49 -14.25
CA LEU A 42 20.81 17.06 -13.73
C LEU A 42 19.64 16.47 -14.52
N ASP A 43 18.59 16.03 -13.81
CA ASP A 43 17.38 15.38 -14.36
C ASP A 43 17.57 13.97 -14.96
N PHE A 44 18.63 13.26 -14.57
CA PHE A 44 18.77 11.86 -14.95
C PHE A 44 17.58 11.02 -14.47
N SER A 45 17.09 10.16 -15.35
CA SER A 45 15.94 9.31 -15.08
C SER A 45 16.18 7.87 -15.47
N VAL A 46 15.50 6.97 -14.78
CA VAL A 46 15.48 5.53 -15.01
C VAL A 46 14.09 5.16 -15.50
N LYS A 47 14.03 4.36 -16.57
CA LYS A 47 12.79 3.89 -17.16
C LYS A 47 12.61 2.39 -16.93
N ALA A 48 11.44 2.02 -16.44
CA ALA A 48 11.02 0.65 -16.26
C ALA A 48 9.62 0.46 -16.86
N GLY A 49 9.55 -0.24 -17.99
CA GLY A 49 8.34 -0.32 -18.80
C GLY A 49 7.91 1.06 -19.29
N ASP A 50 6.72 1.51 -18.88
CA ASP A 50 6.10 2.78 -19.29
C ASP A 50 6.24 3.90 -18.24
N ARG A 51 7.02 3.68 -17.17
CA ARG A 51 7.20 4.65 -16.09
C ARG A 51 8.64 5.16 -16.05
N ASN A 52 8.78 6.48 -15.87
CA ASN A 52 10.06 7.16 -15.68
C ASN A 52 10.19 7.63 -14.22
N TYR A 53 11.37 7.44 -13.65
CA TYR A 53 11.71 7.83 -12.30
C TYR A 53 12.95 8.72 -12.34
N ALA A 54 12.84 9.97 -11.86
CA ALA A 54 14.00 10.85 -11.72
C ALA A 54 14.86 10.41 -10.53
N ILE A 55 16.15 10.23 -10.76
CA ILE A 55 17.13 9.85 -9.73
C ILE A 55 18.30 10.83 -9.75
N SER A 56 18.98 10.94 -8.62
CA SER A 56 20.19 11.76 -8.46
C SER A 56 21.43 10.90 -8.22
N PHE A 57 21.27 9.65 -7.77
CA PHE A 57 22.37 8.73 -7.46
C PHE A 57 22.09 7.32 -7.99
N LEU A 58 23.14 6.68 -8.50
CA LEU A 58 23.18 5.25 -8.83
C LEU A 58 24.10 4.50 -7.86
N PRO A 59 23.84 3.21 -7.56
CA PRO A 59 24.78 2.41 -6.79
C PRO A 59 26.17 2.42 -7.41
N PRO A 60 27.22 2.54 -6.57
CA PRO A 60 28.57 2.68 -7.04
C PRO A 60 29.00 1.40 -7.77
N LEU A 61 29.86 1.59 -8.76
CA LEU A 61 30.56 0.49 -9.39
C LEU A 61 31.69 0.03 -8.46
N LEU A 62 31.78 -1.28 -8.22
CA LEU A 62 32.81 -1.86 -7.36
C LEU A 62 33.96 -2.40 -8.23
N LEU A 63 35.14 -1.79 -8.07
CA LEU A 63 36.39 -2.24 -8.65
C LEU A 63 37.22 -2.92 -7.55
N ILE A 64 37.38 -4.23 -7.65
CA ILE A 64 38.29 -5.00 -6.79
C ILE A 64 39.57 -5.19 -7.58
N PHE A 65 40.72 -4.92 -6.97
CA PHE A 65 42.01 -5.04 -7.65
C PHE A 65 43.08 -5.66 -6.74
N ASP A 66 44.09 -6.25 -7.38
CA ASP A 66 45.33 -6.71 -6.77
C ASP A 66 46.52 -6.23 -7.62
N LEU A 67 47.59 -5.77 -6.97
CA LEU A 67 48.77 -5.23 -7.65
C LEU A 67 49.89 -6.29 -7.73
N PRO A 68 50.26 -6.74 -8.94
CA PRO A 68 51.40 -7.63 -9.12
C PRO A 68 52.71 -7.00 -8.67
N CYS A 69 53.70 -7.81 -8.30
CA CYS A 69 54.98 -7.33 -7.78
C CYS A 69 55.87 -6.57 -8.78
N ASP A 70 55.50 -6.55 -10.06
CA ASP A 70 56.17 -5.89 -11.19
C ASP A 70 55.33 -4.76 -11.83
N TYR A 71 54.19 -4.41 -11.22
CA TYR A 71 53.42 -3.19 -11.52
C TYR A 71 54.08 -1.99 -10.83
N PRO A 72 54.17 -0.79 -11.45
CA PRO A 72 53.62 -0.40 -12.75
C PRO A 72 54.58 -0.57 -13.94
N SER A 73 55.75 -1.20 -13.77
CA SER A 73 56.73 -1.30 -14.85
C SER A 73 56.34 -2.25 -15.98
N THR A 74 55.74 -3.40 -15.66
CA THR A 74 55.60 -4.51 -16.64
C THR A 74 54.16 -5.03 -16.74
N SER A 75 53.54 -5.39 -15.62
CA SER A 75 52.20 -5.98 -15.57
C SER A 75 51.14 -4.98 -15.13
N SER A 76 49.91 -5.13 -15.64
CA SER A 76 48.74 -4.36 -15.20
C SER A 76 48.21 -4.86 -13.85
N PRO A 77 47.45 -4.04 -13.09
CA PRO A 77 46.67 -4.54 -11.97
C PRO A 77 45.73 -5.67 -12.41
N GLU A 78 45.61 -6.73 -11.60
CA GLU A 78 44.53 -7.70 -11.75
C GLU A 78 43.26 -7.08 -11.18
N PHE A 79 42.12 -7.17 -11.87
CA PHE A 79 40.90 -6.53 -11.38
C PHE A 79 39.62 -7.27 -11.76
N ILE A 80 38.58 -7.03 -10.96
CA ILE A 80 37.21 -7.48 -11.15
C ILE A 80 36.30 -6.26 -11.05
N LEU A 81 35.37 -6.15 -12.00
CA LEU A 81 34.43 -5.04 -12.11
C LEU A 81 33.01 -5.52 -11.86
N THR A 82 32.36 -4.99 -10.83
CA THR A 82 31.02 -5.38 -10.42
C THR A 82 30.06 -4.20 -10.46
N CYS A 83 28.89 -4.38 -11.09
CA CYS A 83 27.86 -3.34 -11.19
C CYS A 83 26.46 -3.94 -11.13
N GLN A 84 25.51 -3.18 -10.59
CA GLN A 84 24.11 -3.59 -10.41
C GLN A 84 23.17 -3.08 -11.54
N TRP A 85 23.64 -2.16 -12.38
CA TRP A 85 22.79 -1.48 -13.37
C TRP A 85 23.37 -1.50 -14.80
N LEU A 86 24.59 -2.02 -14.99
CA LEU A 86 25.18 -2.29 -16.30
C LEU A 86 25.02 -3.76 -16.69
N SER A 87 24.78 -3.99 -17.98
CA SER A 87 24.78 -5.35 -18.52
C SER A 87 26.21 -5.92 -18.58
N HIS A 88 26.31 -7.24 -18.66
CA HIS A 88 27.61 -7.91 -18.78
C HIS A 88 28.40 -7.46 -20.03
N SER A 89 27.72 -7.21 -21.16
CA SER A 89 28.38 -6.74 -22.38
C SER A 89 28.93 -5.32 -22.25
N GLN A 90 28.19 -4.44 -21.56
CA GLN A 90 28.65 -3.10 -21.22
C GLN A 90 29.87 -3.16 -20.29
N LEU A 91 29.80 -3.95 -19.21
CA LEU A 91 30.94 -4.13 -18.30
C LEU A 91 32.17 -4.71 -19.01
N SER A 92 31.99 -5.68 -19.90
CA SER A 92 33.08 -6.23 -20.73
C SER A 92 33.69 -5.17 -21.68
N ALA A 93 32.92 -4.20 -22.14
CA ALA A 93 33.45 -3.07 -22.90
C ALA A 93 34.26 -2.12 -22.01
N VAL A 94 33.81 -1.91 -20.77
CA VAL A 94 34.53 -1.12 -19.76
C VAL A 94 35.86 -1.78 -19.40
N CYS A 95 35.88 -3.09 -19.09
CA CYS A 95 37.13 -3.81 -18.78
C CYS A 95 38.17 -3.66 -19.89
N ARG A 96 37.76 -3.84 -21.16
CA ARG A 96 38.64 -3.61 -22.32
C ARG A 96 39.13 -2.18 -22.44
N HIS A 97 38.34 -1.20 -22.01
CA HIS A 97 38.76 0.20 -22.00
C HIS A 97 39.76 0.48 -20.88
N LEU A 98 39.57 -0.08 -19.67
CA LEU A 98 40.53 0.02 -18.58
C LEU A 98 41.88 -0.59 -18.97
N ASP A 99 41.87 -1.73 -19.67
CA ASP A 99 43.09 -2.34 -20.22
C ASP A 99 43.78 -1.40 -21.21
N LYS A 100 43.01 -0.68 -22.04
CA LYS A 100 43.54 0.30 -22.98
C LYS A 100 44.17 1.50 -22.26
N ILE A 101 43.51 2.02 -21.21
CA ILE A 101 44.07 3.11 -20.39
C ILE A 101 45.43 2.67 -19.83
N TRP A 102 45.53 1.44 -19.32
CA TRP A 102 46.82 0.89 -18.88
C TRP A 102 47.85 0.81 -20.00
N GLN A 103 47.47 0.28 -21.18
CA GLN A 103 48.38 0.17 -22.33
C GLN A 103 48.93 1.52 -22.77
N ASP A 104 48.14 2.58 -22.64
CA ASP A 104 48.55 3.94 -22.97
C ASP A 104 49.45 4.57 -21.88
N THR A 105 49.47 4.02 -20.67
CA THR A 105 50.20 4.54 -19.50
C THR A 105 51.19 3.55 -18.87
N VAL A 106 51.63 2.53 -19.61
CA VAL A 106 52.59 1.51 -19.11
C VAL A 106 53.85 2.18 -18.55
N GLY A 107 54.30 1.72 -17.38
CA GLY A 107 55.40 2.34 -16.64
C GLY A 107 54.96 3.42 -15.66
N SER A 108 53.66 3.68 -15.52
CA SER A 108 53.10 4.61 -14.55
C SER A 108 51.85 4.04 -13.86
N VAL A 109 51.53 4.60 -12.69
CA VAL A 109 50.41 4.20 -11.85
C VAL A 109 49.05 4.56 -12.50
N VAL A 110 48.06 3.66 -12.46
CA VAL A 110 46.85 3.71 -13.30
C VAL A 110 45.51 3.78 -12.55
N LEU A 111 45.46 3.40 -11.27
CA LEU A 111 44.19 3.25 -10.54
C LEU A 111 43.42 4.57 -10.44
N PHE A 112 44.12 5.69 -10.25
CA PHE A 112 43.47 7.00 -10.25
C PHE A 112 42.81 7.33 -11.60
N TYR A 113 43.46 7.00 -12.72
CA TYR A 113 42.91 7.22 -14.06
C TYR A 113 41.71 6.32 -14.32
N TRP A 114 41.75 5.05 -13.87
CA TRP A 114 40.61 4.15 -13.94
C TRP A 114 39.42 4.70 -13.16
N VAL A 115 39.61 5.14 -11.91
CA VAL A 115 38.53 5.72 -11.10
C VAL A 115 37.97 6.99 -11.74
N LYS A 116 38.84 7.87 -12.25
CA LYS A 116 38.43 9.10 -12.93
C LYS A 116 37.57 8.80 -14.17
N PHE A 117 38.03 7.88 -15.02
CA PHE A 117 37.27 7.46 -16.20
C PHE A 117 35.90 6.87 -15.81
N ILE A 118 35.88 5.98 -14.82
CA ILE A 118 34.63 5.37 -14.36
C ILE A 118 33.68 6.44 -13.84
N ARG A 119 34.17 7.43 -13.08
CA ARG A 119 33.33 8.50 -12.50
C ARG A 119 32.80 9.49 -13.52
N ASP A 120 33.68 9.99 -14.40
CA ASP A 120 33.42 11.18 -15.22
C ASP A 120 32.95 10.81 -16.64
N ASP A 121 33.51 9.76 -17.24
CA ASP A 121 33.42 9.52 -18.68
C ASP A 121 32.65 8.23 -19.05
N LEU A 122 32.31 7.40 -18.05
CA LEU A 122 31.71 6.08 -18.29
C LEU A 122 30.37 6.13 -19.04
N LEU A 123 29.49 7.06 -18.66
CA LEU A 123 28.16 7.19 -19.26
C LEU A 123 28.27 7.60 -20.73
N ASP A 124 29.15 8.55 -21.03
CA ASP A 124 29.40 9.03 -22.39
C ASP A 124 30.06 7.95 -23.25
N PHE A 125 31.02 7.21 -22.68
CA PHE A 125 31.69 6.09 -23.34
C PHE A 125 30.72 4.96 -23.72
N LEU A 126 29.79 4.62 -22.83
CA LEU A 126 28.76 3.60 -23.08
C LEU A 126 27.57 4.13 -23.88
N HIS A 127 27.56 5.42 -24.23
CA HIS A 127 26.45 6.12 -24.88
C HIS A 127 25.12 5.95 -24.13
N ILE A 128 25.16 5.91 -22.80
CA ILE A 128 23.97 5.79 -21.96
C ILE A 128 23.33 7.17 -21.85
N GLN A 129 22.17 7.35 -22.50
CA GLN A 129 21.38 8.57 -22.40
C GLN A 129 20.23 8.40 -21.40
N SER A 130 19.76 9.50 -20.83
CA SER A 130 18.54 9.49 -20.03
C SER A 130 17.31 9.32 -20.95
N PRO A 131 16.35 8.44 -20.62
CA PRO A 131 16.31 7.57 -19.45
C PRO A 131 17.09 6.25 -19.59
N LEU A 132 17.76 5.82 -18.52
CA LEU A 132 18.39 4.49 -18.45
C LEU A 132 17.29 3.42 -18.45
N GLU A 133 17.24 2.60 -19.50
CA GLU A 133 16.26 1.51 -19.61
C GLU A 133 16.72 0.30 -18.79
N ILE A 134 15.93 -0.06 -17.78
CA ILE A 134 16.13 -1.29 -17.02
C ILE A 134 15.33 -2.40 -17.72
N PRO A 135 15.93 -3.56 -18.02
CA PRO A 135 15.19 -4.70 -18.54
C PRO A 135 14.10 -5.08 -17.54
N VAL A 136 12.83 -5.03 -17.97
CA VAL A 136 11.68 -5.56 -17.20
C VAL A 136 11.10 -6.71 -18.00
N SER A 137 11.27 -7.94 -17.53
CA SER A 137 10.60 -9.08 -18.15
C SER A 137 9.08 -8.97 -17.99
N GLY A 138 8.38 -9.04 -19.12
CA GLY A 138 6.92 -8.94 -19.16
C GLY A 138 6.33 -8.38 -20.46
N GLN A 139 7.15 -7.86 -21.38
CA GLN A 139 6.67 -7.47 -22.71
C GLN A 139 7.43 -8.24 -23.80
N SER A 140 6.88 -9.40 -24.17
CA SER A 140 7.07 -9.92 -25.52
C SER A 140 6.59 -8.85 -26.49
N GLN A 141 7.52 -8.16 -27.16
CA GLN A 141 7.17 -7.37 -28.33
C GLN A 141 6.74 -8.32 -29.44
N ALA A 142 5.43 -8.56 -29.51
CA ALA A 142 4.80 -8.95 -30.76
C ALA A 142 4.90 -7.76 -31.70
N THR A 143 5.93 -7.73 -32.53
CA THR A 143 5.96 -6.88 -33.71
C THR A 143 4.93 -7.42 -34.68
N THR A 144 3.80 -6.72 -34.77
CA THR A 144 2.77 -6.94 -35.77
C THR A 144 3.28 -6.42 -37.11
N SER A 145 3.73 -7.33 -37.97
CA SER A 145 3.79 -7.09 -39.41
C SER A 145 2.82 -8.04 -40.11
N THR A 146 1.76 -7.42 -40.61
CA THR A 146 0.65 -7.95 -41.42
C THR A 146 1.12 -8.72 -42.65
N MET A 147 0.42 -9.82 -42.98
CA MET A 147 0.09 -10.46 -44.29
C MET A 147 0.09 -11.98 -44.03
N GLY A 148 -0.98 -12.77 -44.10
CA GLY A 148 -2.06 -12.87 -45.09
C GLY A 148 -2.20 -14.36 -45.47
N SER A 149 -3.39 -14.94 -45.28
CA SER A 149 -3.97 -16.10 -46.00
C SER A 149 -4.14 -17.47 -45.31
N THR A 150 -5.43 -17.81 -45.19
CA THR A 150 -6.14 -19.10 -45.37
C THR A 150 -6.06 -20.22 -44.32
N ALA A 151 -7.24 -20.53 -43.79
CA ALA A 151 -7.58 -21.66 -42.94
C ALA A 151 -7.77 -22.97 -43.74
N GLY A 152 -7.43 -24.10 -43.11
CA GLY A 152 -7.76 -25.45 -43.55
C GLY A 152 -7.34 -26.46 -42.47
N ASP A 153 -8.32 -27.21 -41.97
CA ASP A 153 -8.29 -28.13 -40.83
C ASP A 153 -7.27 -29.27 -40.95
N LEU A 154 -6.68 -29.70 -39.80
CA LEU A 154 -6.34 -31.10 -39.48
C LEU A 154 -5.83 -31.20 -38.02
N GLU A 155 -6.52 -32.00 -37.23
CA GLU A 155 -6.23 -32.35 -35.84
C GLU A 155 -4.96 -33.24 -35.73
N GLY A 156 -4.12 -32.98 -34.71
CA GLY A 156 -3.06 -33.90 -34.26
C GLY A 156 -1.63 -33.42 -34.48
N ALA A 157 -1.16 -32.44 -33.69
CA ALA A 157 0.26 -32.09 -33.61
C ALA A 157 0.67 -31.70 -32.17
N THR A 158 1.65 -32.42 -31.63
CA THR A 158 2.34 -32.08 -30.36
C THR A 158 3.48 -31.11 -30.66
N MET A 159 3.52 -29.98 -29.97
CA MET A 159 4.51 -28.91 -30.18
C MET A 159 5.87 -29.21 -29.51
N CYS A 160 6.95 -28.96 -30.24
CA CYS A 160 8.29 -28.72 -29.69
C CYS A 160 8.58 -27.21 -29.78
N SER A 161 9.17 -26.64 -28.73
CA SER A 161 9.52 -25.23 -28.65
C SER A 161 10.65 -24.89 -29.64
N GLU A 162 10.32 -24.00 -30.57
CA GLU A 162 11.21 -23.21 -31.44
C GLU A 162 11.92 -23.93 -32.61
N GLY A 163 11.13 -24.24 -33.65
CA GLY A 163 11.48 -23.89 -35.04
C GLY A 163 12.20 -24.92 -35.92
N ALA A 164 11.42 -25.51 -36.84
CA ALA A 164 11.80 -26.07 -38.15
C ALA A 164 12.44 -27.48 -38.23
N ALA A 165 11.62 -28.52 -38.04
CA ALA A 165 11.54 -29.67 -38.97
C ALA A 165 10.29 -30.51 -38.65
N VAL A 166 9.44 -30.76 -39.66
CA VAL A 166 8.28 -31.65 -39.54
C VAL A 166 8.72 -33.04 -39.98
N CYS A 167 8.90 -33.98 -39.04
CA CYS A 167 9.10 -35.38 -39.36
C CYS A 167 7.74 -36.01 -39.72
N ARG A 168 7.55 -36.34 -40.99
CA ARG A 168 6.31 -36.96 -41.48
C ARG A 168 6.41 -38.49 -41.29
N GLU A 169 5.73 -38.99 -40.26
CA GLU A 169 5.25 -40.37 -39.99
C GLU A 169 6.17 -41.60 -40.11
N ALA A 170 6.06 -42.46 -39.09
CA ALA A 170 6.53 -43.84 -38.91
C ALA A 170 8.06 -44.08 -38.80
N TRP A 171 8.50 -44.38 -37.59
CA TRP A 171 9.80 -45.02 -37.31
C TRP A 171 9.70 -46.49 -37.70
N ASP A 172 10.68 -47.02 -38.43
CA ASP A 172 10.83 -48.46 -38.63
C ASP A 172 11.38 -49.14 -37.37
N SER A 173 11.24 -50.47 -37.28
CA SER A 173 11.60 -51.27 -36.09
C SER A 173 13.09 -51.33 -35.76
N GLU A 174 13.93 -50.62 -36.53
CA GLU A 174 15.37 -50.43 -36.25
C GLU A 174 15.73 -48.96 -35.96
N GLY A 175 14.74 -48.05 -35.94
CA GLY A 175 14.85 -46.71 -35.36
C GLY A 175 15.67 -45.72 -36.17
N SER A 176 15.49 -45.66 -37.49
CA SER A 176 16.13 -44.65 -38.34
C SER A 176 15.11 -43.88 -39.19
N ALA A 177 15.11 -42.55 -39.08
CA ALA A 177 14.36 -41.67 -40.00
C ALA A 177 15.34 -40.97 -40.95
N VAL A 178 15.01 -40.93 -42.24
CA VAL A 178 15.82 -40.29 -43.28
C VAL A 178 15.29 -38.88 -43.53
N CYS A 179 16.09 -37.86 -43.20
CA CYS A 179 15.84 -36.46 -43.56
C CYS A 179 16.59 -36.14 -44.86
N SER A 180 15.90 -35.59 -45.87
CA SER A 180 16.52 -35.23 -47.13
C SER A 180 17.28 -33.90 -47.04
N GLU A 181 18.54 -33.97 -47.45
CA GLU A 181 19.50 -32.89 -47.73
C GLU A 181 20.24 -32.27 -46.53
N GLY A 182 21.40 -32.86 -46.25
CA GLY A 182 22.56 -32.12 -45.72
C GLY A 182 22.84 -32.28 -44.23
N ALA A 183 23.52 -33.37 -43.87
CA ALA A 183 24.34 -33.55 -42.66
C ALA A 183 23.63 -33.63 -41.30
N ALA A 184 23.17 -34.84 -40.95
CA ALA A 184 23.39 -35.43 -39.62
C ALA A 184 23.12 -36.95 -39.68
N VAL A 185 24.13 -37.77 -39.41
CA VAL A 185 23.92 -39.18 -39.02
C VAL A 185 23.81 -39.19 -37.51
N CYS A 186 22.62 -39.38 -36.96
CA CYS A 186 22.46 -39.57 -35.51
C CYS A 186 22.84 -41.01 -35.15
N ARG A 187 23.83 -41.21 -34.27
CA ARG A 187 24.13 -42.51 -33.64
C ARG A 187 23.91 -42.46 -32.14
N LYS A 188 23.54 -43.60 -31.55
CA LYS A 188 23.30 -43.76 -30.10
C LYS A 188 24.56 -43.48 -29.28
N ALA A 189 24.35 -42.85 -28.13
CA ALA A 189 25.38 -42.42 -27.20
C ALA A 189 26.11 -43.58 -26.52
N GLY A 190 27.44 -43.54 -26.54
CA GLY A 190 28.32 -44.43 -25.78
C GLY A 190 29.53 -44.86 -26.59
N ASP A 191 30.55 -43.99 -26.66
CA ASP A 191 31.97 -44.33 -26.79
C ASP A 191 32.77 -43.02 -26.82
N PHE A 192 33.47 -42.73 -25.73
CA PHE A 192 34.84 -42.18 -25.68
C PHE A 192 35.21 -41.87 -24.22
N GLU A 193 36.27 -42.52 -23.75
CA GLU A 193 36.92 -42.35 -22.45
C GLU A 193 37.95 -41.20 -22.48
N GLY A 194 38.13 -40.54 -21.34
CA GLY A 194 39.45 -40.02 -20.92
C GLY A 194 39.75 -38.53 -21.15
N ALA A 195 39.25 -37.66 -20.26
CA ALA A 195 39.97 -36.54 -19.61
C ALA A 195 38.94 -35.56 -18.98
N ALA A 196 39.13 -35.22 -17.71
CA ALA A 196 38.39 -34.15 -17.03
C ALA A 196 39.39 -33.15 -16.44
N VAL A 197 39.10 -31.86 -16.57
CA VAL A 197 39.84 -30.76 -15.95
C VAL A 197 38.85 -30.01 -15.04
N CYS A 198 39.21 -29.80 -13.78
CA CYS A 198 38.46 -28.98 -12.82
C CYS A 198 39.19 -27.66 -12.58
N SER A 199 38.42 -26.64 -12.18
CA SER A 199 38.73 -25.22 -12.25
C SER A 199 39.44 -24.61 -11.03
N GLU A 200 40.20 -25.36 -10.25
CA GLU A 200 41.17 -24.80 -9.30
C GLU A 200 42.42 -25.70 -9.26
N GLY A 201 43.60 -25.10 -9.11
CA GLY A 201 44.89 -25.74 -9.37
C GLY A 201 45.12 -27.10 -8.68
N ALA A 202 45.58 -28.05 -9.50
CA ALA A 202 46.38 -29.24 -9.20
C ALA A 202 45.96 -30.17 -8.03
N ALA A 203 45.20 -31.22 -8.36
CA ALA A 203 45.30 -32.50 -7.67
C ALA A 203 45.35 -33.64 -8.70
N MET A 204 46.43 -34.42 -8.70
CA MET A 204 46.46 -35.71 -9.37
C MET A 204 45.80 -36.74 -8.46
N CYS A 205 44.72 -37.37 -8.92
CA CYS A 205 44.16 -38.54 -8.24
C CYS A 205 44.46 -39.79 -9.06
N SER A 206 45.17 -40.71 -8.40
CA SER A 206 45.68 -41.98 -8.90
C SER A 206 44.57 -42.92 -9.36
N GLU A 207 44.89 -43.67 -10.42
CA GLU A 207 44.09 -44.71 -11.05
C GLU A 207 43.69 -45.83 -10.09
N ALA A 208 42.50 -45.74 -9.49
CA ALA A 208 41.79 -46.90 -8.97
C ALA A 208 40.29 -46.61 -8.84
N ARG A 209 39.47 -47.27 -9.65
CA ARG A 209 38.02 -47.41 -9.46
C ARG A 209 37.74 -48.81 -8.92
N ASP A 210 36.85 -48.93 -7.95
CA ASP A 210 36.29 -50.18 -7.45
C ASP A 210 35.13 -50.68 -8.34
N SER A 211 34.77 -51.96 -8.15
CA SER A 211 34.00 -52.78 -9.10
C SER A 211 32.51 -52.44 -9.26
N GLU A 212 32.03 -51.31 -8.73
CA GLU A 212 30.65 -50.84 -8.94
C GLU A 212 30.56 -49.37 -9.41
N GLY A 213 31.69 -48.74 -9.80
CA GLY A 213 31.67 -47.57 -10.67
C GLY A 213 31.03 -46.28 -10.11
N SER A 214 31.03 -46.07 -8.78
CA SER A 214 30.58 -44.82 -8.16
C SER A 214 31.72 -44.06 -7.50
N ALA A 215 31.90 -42.78 -7.86
CA ALA A 215 32.74 -41.86 -7.11
C ALA A 215 31.90 -41.16 -6.03
N VAL A 216 32.30 -41.26 -4.77
CA VAL A 216 31.68 -40.54 -3.65
C VAL A 216 32.45 -39.24 -3.43
N CYS A 217 31.79 -38.10 -3.60
CA CYS A 217 32.31 -36.79 -3.19
C CYS A 217 31.73 -36.49 -1.80
N SER A 218 32.58 -36.43 -0.78
CA SER A 218 32.17 -35.92 0.53
C SER A 218 31.97 -34.40 0.45
N GLU A 219 30.76 -33.97 0.83
CA GLU A 219 30.29 -32.60 0.99
C GLU A 219 29.88 -31.84 -0.30
N GLY A 220 28.60 -32.03 -0.62
CA GLY A 220 27.64 -31.05 -1.14
C GLY A 220 28.09 -29.94 -2.11
N ALA A 221 27.48 -29.98 -3.30
CA ALA A 221 27.32 -28.92 -4.31
C ALA A 221 28.26 -28.94 -5.51
N ALA A 222 28.00 -29.86 -6.45
CA ALA A 222 28.25 -29.61 -7.87
C ALA A 222 27.32 -30.48 -8.72
N VAL A 223 26.57 -29.86 -9.64
CA VAL A 223 25.81 -30.55 -10.70
C VAL A 223 26.65 -30.53 -11.96
N CYS A 224 27.16 -31.68 -12.39
CA CYS A 224 27.92 -31.79 -13.64
C CYS A 224 26.96 -31.91 -14.84
N ARG A 225 27.13 -31.07 -15.87
CA ARG A 225 26.52 -31.27 -17.21
C ARG A 225 27.61 -31.44 -18.27
N LYS A 226 27.31 -32.25 -19.28
CA LYS A 226 28.27 -32.69 -20.32
C LYS A 226 28.61 -31.56 -21.32
N PRO A 227 29.86 -31.47 -21.81
CA PRO A 227 30.25 -30.50 -22.83
C PRO A 227 29.88 -31.03 -24.22
N GLY A 228 29.04 -30.31 -24.95
CA GLY A 228 28.58 -30.72 -26.29
C GLY A 228 27.47 -29.87 -26.90
N ASP A 229 26.80 -29.01 -26.13
CA ASP A 229 25.83 -28.06 -26.68
C ASP A 229 26.43 -26.65 -26.63
N PHE A 230 26.85 -26.14 -27.79
CA PHE A 230 26.83 -24.75 -28.27
C PHE A 230 27.87 -24.57 -29.39
N GLU A 231 27.60 -25.10 -30.58
CA GLU A 231 28.06 -24.46 -31.81
C GLU A 231 27.01 -23.43 -32.22
N GLY A 232 27.32 -22.15 -32.02
CA GLY A 232 26.45 -21.03 -32.43
C GLY A 232 26.48 -19.84 -31.47
N ALA A 233 27.47 -18.95 -31.66
CA ALA A 233 27.54 -17.57 -31.14
C ALA A 233 27.53 -17.36 -29.61
N ALA A 234 28.55 -17.86 -28.89
CA ALA A 234 28.93 -17.27 -27.61
C ALA A 234 29.94 -16.13 -27.86
N LEU A 235 29.51 -14.87 -27.72
CA LEU A 235 30.44 -13.78 -27.41
C LEU A 235 31.14 -14.16 -26.10
N SER A 236 32.46 -14.30 -26.15
CA SER A 236 33.32 -14.52 -24.99
C SER A 236 33.05 -13.46 -23.93
N GLN A 237 32.31 -13.83 -22.90
CA GLN A 237 32.03 -13.01 -21.72
C GLN A 237 33.34 -12.76 -20.96
N ASP A 238 33.71 -11.51 -20.69
CA ASP A 238 34.94 -11.19 -19.97
C ASP A 238 34.80 -11.70 -18.52
N PRO A 239 35.64 -12.63 -18.04
CA PRO A 239 35.49 -13.23 -16.71
C PRO A 239 35.63 -12.20 -15.57
N ARG A 240 36.20 -11.02 -15.86
CA ARG A 240 36.36 -9.92 -14.89
C ARG A 240 35.08 -9.09 -14.74
N ALA A 241 34.13 -9.20 -15.66
CA ALA A 241 32.89 -8.43 -15.67
C ALA A 241 31.76 -9.16 -14.95
N LEU A 242 31.42 -8.73 -13.73
CA LEU A 242 30.35 -9.33 -12.93
C LEU A 242 29.13 -8.40 -12.87
N SER A 243 28.15 -8.69 -13.72
CA SER A 243 26.85 -8.01 -13.70
C SER A 243 25.95 -8.66 -12.65
N VAL A 244 25.72 -7.98 -11.52
CA VAL A 244 24.81 -8.45 -10.44
C VAL A 244 23.39 -7.94 -10.70
N LEU A 245 22.97 -8.03 -11.96
CA LEU A 245 21.57 -7.90 -12.29
C LEU A 245 20.86 -9.10 -11.64
N ALA A 246 20.17 -8.87 -10.51
CA ALA A 246 19.28 -9.82 -9.85
C ALA A 246 18.17 -10.36 -10.79
N THR A 247 17.20 -11.11 -10.30
CA THR A 247 16.01 -11.47 -11.11
C THR A 247 14.92 -10.38 -11.05
N ASP A 248 14.67 -9.83 -12.24
CA ASP A 248 13.50 -9.18 -12.86
C ASP A 248 12.37 -8.40 -12.14
N THR A 249 12.35 -8.22 -10.82
CA THR A 249 11.43 -7.20 -10.22
C THR A 249 12.04 -6.39 -9.09
N ASP A 250 13.13 -6.86 -8.49
CA ASP A 250 13.70 -6.22 -7.30
C ASP A 250 14.71 -5.11 -7.62
N HIS A 251 15.17 -5.00 -8.87
CA HIS A 251 16.26 -4.08 -9.25
C HIS A 251 15.85 -2.62 -9.25
N LEU A 252 14.72 -2.30 -9.90
CA LEU A 252 14.23 -0.93 -9.91
C LEU A 252 14.00 -0.47 -8.47
N ARG A 253 13.43 -1.34 -7.63
CA ARG A 253 13.24 -1.04 -6.21
C ARG A 253 14.57 -0.82 -5.49
N GLN A 254 15.57 -1.68 -5.72
CA GLN A 254 16.91 -1.50 -5.13
C GLN A 254 17.59 -0.20 -5.57
N LEU A 255 17.45 0.19 -6.84
CA LEU A 255 17.99 1.45 -7.36
C LEU A 255 17.30 2.67 -6.76
N LEU A 256 15.95 2.65 -6.72
CA LEU A 256 15.18 3.73 -6.10
C LEU A 256 15.42 3.81 -4.58
N ASP A 257 15.51 2.67 -3.90
CA ASP A 257 15.83 2.59 -2.47
C ASP A 257 17.24 3.13 -2.21
N TYR A 258 18.20 2.89 -3.11
CA TYR A 258 19.55 3.43 -3.02
C TYR A 258 19.56 4.95 -3.25
N ASP A 259 18.92 5.44 -4.32
CA ASP A 259 18.79 6.88 -4.61
C ASP A 259 18.18 7.62 -3.41
N GLU A 260 17.08 7.11 -2.87
CA GLU A 260 16.40 7.72 -1.73
C GLU A 260 17.30 7.79 -0.49
N LYS A 261 18.02 6.70 -0.18
CA LYS A 261 18.97 6.67 0.94
C LYS A 261 20.12 7.63 0.75
N GLU A 262 20.67 7.69 -0.45
CA GLU A 262 21.84 8.52 -0.74
C GLU A 262 21.48 10.01 -0.75
N ARG A 263 20.32 10.37 -1.31
CA ARG A 263 19.75 11.72 -1.18
C ARG A 263 19.57 12.11 0.27
N GLN A 264 19.03 11.22 1.10
CA GLN A 264 18.87 11.46 2.52
C GLN A 264 20.22 11.61 3.23
N ARG A 265 21.22 10.78 2.89
CA ARG A 265 22.57 10.85 3.46
C ARG A 265 23.27 12.17 3.14
N VAL A 266 23.19 12.61 1.89
CA VAL A 266 23.75 13.91 1.44
C VAL A 266 23.02 15.05 2.14
N PHE A 267 21.69 14.98 2.23
CA PHE A 267 20.88 15.96 2.94
C PHE A 267 21.20 16.03 4.44
N ASP A 268 21.37 14.88 5.11
CA ASP A 268 21.71 14.83 6.53
C ASP A 268 23.13 15.38 6.80
N GLY A 269 24.05 15.19 5.84
CA GLY A 269 25.41 15.70 5.86
C GLY A 269 25.55 17.19 5.51
N GLN A 270 24.53 17.79 4.90
CA GLN A 270 24.52 19.21 4.56
C GLN A 270 23.78 20.03 5.64
N ALA A 271 24.32 21.22 5.92
CA ALA A 271 23.65 22.15 6.83
C ALA A 271 22.53 22.87 6.08
N HIS A 272 21.32 22.83 6.65
CA HIS A 272 20.14 23.47 6.09
C HIS A 272 19.53 24.47 7.08
N ASP A 273 19.00 25.56 6.54
CA ASP A 273 18.38 26.62 7.32
C ASP A 273 16.93 26.28 7.65
N CYS A 274 16.59 26.31 8.94
CA CYS A 274 15.24 26.00 9.40
C CYS A 274 14.28 27.17 9.16
N GLY A 275 13.14 26.94 8.50
CA GLY A 275 12.11 27.97 8.26
C GLY A 275 11.37 28.48 9.52
N ILE A 276 11.59 27.89 10.69
CA ILE A 276 10.97 28.31 11.98
C ILE A 276 11.95 29.10 12.84
N CYS A 277 13.15 28.57 13.05
CA CYS A 277 14.15 29.19 13.94
C CYS A 277 15.28 29.91 13.20
N PHE A 278 15.33 29.82 11.87
CA PHE A 278 16.34 30.44 11.01
C PHE A 278 17.79 30.08 11.36
N MET A 279 17.99 28.92 12.00
CA MET A 279 19.31 28.38 12.33
C MET A 279 19.70 27.28 11.34
N SER A 280 20.94 27.32 10.87
CA SER A 280 21.54 26.27 10.05
C SER A 280 21.92 25.07 10.93
N ARG A 281 21.43 23.88 10.60
CA ARG A 281 21.70 22.64 11.34
C ARG A 281 21.87 21.45 10.40
N LEU A 282 22.69 20.49 10.80
CA LEU A 282 22.79 19.17 10.18
C LEU A 282 21.60 18.29 10.57
N GLY A 283 21.26 17.33 9.71
CA GLY A 283 20.18 16.37 9.97
C GLY A 283 18.82 17.04 10.17
N CYS A 284 18.42 17.92 9.25
CA CYS A 284 17.08 18.51 9.26
C CYS A 284 16.03 17.50 8.75
N SER A 285 14.75 17.86 8.78
CA SER A 285 13.66 17.09 8.18
C SER A 285 13.04 17.85 7.01
N GLN A 286 12.78 17.16 5.89
CA GLN A 286 12.15 17.73 4.70
C GLN A 286 10.79 17.09 4.41
N PHE A 287 9.82 17.90 4.00
CA PHE A 287 8.55 17.41 3.47
C PHE A 287 8.70 17.04 1.99
N ARG A 288 8.36 15.78 1.62
CA ARG A 288 8.55 15.29 0.24
C ARG A 288 7.66 15.99 -0.79
N GLU A 289 6.47 16.42 -0.38
CA GLU A 289 5.49 17.03 -1.29
C GLU A 289 5.79 18.50 -1.61
N CYS A 290 6.35 19.26 -0.67
CA CYS A 290 6.59 20.70 -0.83
C CYS A 290 8.07 21.11 -0.74
N GLY A 291 8.96 20.22 -0.32
CA GLY A 291 10.40 20.47 -0.24
C GLY A 291 10.84 21.37 0.93
N HIS A 292 9.92 21.86 1.77
CA HIS A 292 10.26 22.72 2.91
C HIS A 292 11.06 21.99 3.99
N ILE A 293 12.06 22.67 4.54
CA ILE A 293 13.06 22.12 5.46
C ILE A 293 12.94 22.77 6.84
N TYR A 294 12.96 21.94 7.88
CA TYR A 294 12.91 22.37 9.27
C TYR A 294 13.85 21.52 10.13
N CYS A 295 14.43 22.11 11.17
CA CYS A 295 15.25 21.33 12.09
C CYS A 295 14.40 20.38 12.95
N ASN A 296 14.97 19.23 13.30
CA ASN A 296 14.26 18.18 14.05
C ASN A 296 13.70 18.68 15.39
N LYS A 297 14.39 19.64 16.04
CA LYS A 297 13.92 20.22 17.30
C LYS A 297 12.60 20.98 17.11
N CYS A 298 12.55 21.92 16.16
CA CYS A 298 11.34 22.71 15.91
C CYS A 298 10.19 21.83 15.43
N MET A 299 10.48 20.84 14.57
CA MET A 299 9.44 19.94 14.07
C MET A 299 8.91 19.01 15.17
N SER A 300 9.79 18.49 16.03
CA SER A 300 9.40 17.67 17.18
C SER A 300 8.50 18.46 18.13
N GLU A 301 8.90 19.68 18.52
CA GLU A 301 8.08 20.56 19.37
C GLU A 301 6.70 20.86 18.75
N PHE A 302 6.67 21.14 17.44
CA PHE A 302 5.42 21.35 16.72
C PHE A 302 4.49 20.13 16.75
N PHE A 303 5.02 18.93 16.44
CA PHE A 303 4.22 17.70 16.45
C PHE A 303 3.76 17.30 17.85
N VAL A 304 4.59 17.50 18.88
CA VAL A 304 4.22 17.23 20.28
C VAL A 304 2.96 18.03 20.65
N VAL A 305 2.96 19.34 20.39
CA VAL A 305 1.81 20.22 20.70
C VAL A 305 0.56 19.75 19.94
N GLN A 306 0.65 19.46 18.64
CA GLN A 306 -0.50 19.01 17.85
C GLN A 306 -1.08 17.67 18.35
N ILE A 307 -0.23 16.71 18.73
CA ILE A 307 -0.65 15.40 19.25
C ILE A 307 -1.27 15.53 20.66
N GLU A 308 -0.72 16.40 21.49
CA GLU A 308 -1.24 16.68 22.84
C GLU A 308 -2.61 17.36 22.80
N GLU A 309 -2.80 18.31 21.89
CA GLU A 309 -4.08 18.99 21.63
C GLU A 309 -5.10 18.10 20.91
N GLY A 310 -4.67 16.94 20.39
CA GLY A 310 -5.53 16.00 19.68
C GLY A 310 -5.84 16.39 18.23
N ASN A 311 -5.10 17.33 17.66
CA ASN A 311 -5.27 17.79 16.28
C ASN A 311 -4.44 16.94 15.30
N ILE A 312 -4.88 15.71 15.05
CA ILE A 312 -4.12 14.73 14.24
C ILE A 312 -4.02 15.14 12.77
N HIS A 313 -5.06 15.78 12.22
CA HIS A 313 -5.05 16.30 10.86
C HIS A 313 -4.23 17.59 10.71
N GLY A 314 -3.78 18.17 11.83
CA GLY A 314 -2.97 19.37 11.89
C GLY A 314 -1.47 19.15 11.71
N LEU A 315 -1.00 17.90 11.58
CA LEU A 315 0.42 17.58 11.30
C LEU A 315 0.76 17.86 9.83
N THR A 316 0.64 19.14 9.47
CA THR A 316 0.90 19.69 8.15
C THR A 316 2.16 20.55 8.15
N CYS A 317 2.64 20.89 6.97
CA CYS A 317 3.76 21.80 6.80
C CYS A 317 3.46 23.16 7.48
N PRO A 318 4.36 23.66 8.36
CA PRO A 318 4.17 24.96 9.03
C PRO A 318 4.19 26.19 8.10
N GLN A 319 4.53 26.01 6.81
CA GLN A 319 4.55 27.10 5.84
C GLN A 319 3.13 27.57 5.51
N PRO A 320 2.86 28.90 5.46
CA PRO A 320 1.58 29.43 4.99
C PRO A 320 1.25 28.93 3.58
N ASP A 321 -0.03 28.66 3.35
CA ASP A 321 -0.59 28.15 2.08
C ASP A 321 -0.07 26.76 1.63
N CYS A 322 0.62 26.04 2.51
CA CYS A 322 1.07 24.68 2.24
C CYS A 322 0.14 23.64 2.89
N SER A 323 -0.43 22.74 2.09
CA SER A 323 -1.30 21.66 2.57
C SER A 323 -0.59 20.30 2.69
N SER A 324 0.74 20.27 2.58
CA SER A 324 1.50 19.02 2.64
C SER A 324 1.41 18.38 4.01
N THR A 325 1.18 17.07 4.05
CA THR A 325 1.05 16.30 5.30
C THR A 325 2.32 15.55 5.64
N ALA A 326 2.63 15.44 6.94
CA ALA A 326 3.76 14.63 7.40
C ALA A 326 3.44 13.13 7.28
N THR A 327 4.42 12.33 6.84
CA THR A 327 4.22 10.87 6.77
C THR A 327 4.28 10.24 8.17
N PRO A 328 3.57 9.13 8.44
CA PRO A 328 3.62 8.47 9.75
C PRO A 328 5.04 8.08 10.18
N SER A 329 5.90 7.69 9.23
CA SER A 329 7.30 7.37 9.48
C SER A 329 8.09 8.58 9.98
N GLN A 330 7.89 9.76 9.38
CA GLN A 330 8.50 11.01 9.81
C GLN A 330 8.04 11.40 11.23
N VAL A 331 6.73 11.28 11.51
CA VAL A 331 6.20 11.55 12.86
C VAL A 331 6.87 10.63 13.87
N LYS A 332 6.92 9.31 13.60
CA LYS A 332 7.55 8.31 14.48
C LYS A 332 9.01 8.62 14.78
N GLN A 333 9.77 9.07 13.78
CA GLN A 333 11.18 9.43 13.93
C GLN A 333 11.38 10.66 14.83
N LEU A 334 10.44 11.61 14.82
CA LEU A 334 10.58 12.91 15.49
C LEU A 334 10.00 12.98 16.91
N VAL A 335 8.91 12.27 17.20
CA VAL A 335 8.23 12.33 18.52
C VAL A 335 8.50 11.11 19.41
N GLY A 336 9.16 10.09 18.87
CA GLY A 336 9.44 8.84 19.59
C GLY A 336 8.21 7.92 19.73
N VAL A 337 8.44 6.74 20.31
CA VAL A 337 7.46 5.63 20.29
C VAL A 337 6.20 5.92 21.13
N GLU A 338 6.33 6.58 22.26
CA GLU A 338 5.22 6.83 23.20
C GLU A 338 4.17 7.78 22.61
N LEU A 339 4.60 8.96 22.15
CA LEU A 339 3.71 9.93 21.50
C LEU A 339 3.19 9.43 20.15
N PHE A 340 4.01 8.67 19.41
CA PHE A 340 3.56 8.04 18.17
C PHE A 340 2.41 7.03 18.41
N THR A 341 2.45 6.27 19.51
CA THR A 341 1.36 5.34 19.86
C THR A 341 0.04 6.09 20.10
N ARG A 342 0.13 7.27 20.74
CA ARG A 342 -1.02 8.15 20.92
C ARG A 342 -1.52 8.70 19.57
N TYR A 343 -0.61 9.18 18.72
CA TYR A 343 -0.93 9.64 17.36
C TYR A 343 -1.62 8.56 16.53
N ASP A 344 -1.08 7.35 16.48
CA ASP A 344 -1.61 6.23 15.71
C ASP A 344 -3.03 5.84 16.17
N ARG A 345 -3.24 5.77 17.49
CA ARG A 345 -4.58 5.53 18.06
C ARG A 345 -5.57 6.63 17.66
N LEU A 346 -5.16 7.89 17.75
CA LEU A 346 -6.04 9.03 17.45
C LEU A 346 -6.32 9.14 15.94
N LEU A 347 -5.33 8.83 15.08
CA LEU A 347 -5.47 8.77 13.63
C LEU A 347 -6.47 7.67 13.23
N LEU A 348 -6.32 6.48 13.80
CA LEU A 348 -7.24 5.36 13.60
C LEU A 348 -8.64 5.74 14.06
N GLN A 349 -8.77 6.30 15.27
CA GLN A 349 -10.06 6.70 15.82
C GLN A 349 -10.75 7.75 14.95
N SER A 350 -10.05 8.82 14.54
CA SER A 350 -10.62 9.85 13.67
C SER A 350 -11.01 9.31 12.29
N THR A 351 -10.25 8.35 11.76
CA THR A 351 -10.58 7.70 10.49
C THR A 351 -11.85 6.86 10.62
N LEU A 352 -11.97 6.07 11.68
CA LEU A 352 -13.15 5.25 11.96
C LEU A 352 -14.39 6.09 12.27
N ASP A 353 -14.25 7.21 12.98
CA ASP A 353 -15.35 8.15 13.27
C ASP A 353 -15.94 8.79 11.99
N ARG A 354 -15.15 8.90 10.91
CA ARG A 354 -15.62 9.41 9.60
C ARG A 354 -16.37 8.37 8.79
N MET A 355 -16.22 7.08 9.11
CA MET A 355 -16.86 5.98 8.40
C MET A 355 -18.31 5.81 8.89
N ALA A 356 -19.28 5.93 7.98
CA ALA A 356 -20.71 5.87 8.34
C ALA A 356 -21.19 4.47 8.73
N ASP A 357 -20.45 3.44 8.32
CA ASP A 357 -20.67 2.02 8.57
C ASP A 357 -19.94 1.51 9.82
N VAL A 358 -19.29 2.38 10.60
CA VAL A 358 -18.59 1.98 11.83
C VAL A 358 -19.29 2.57 13.06
N LYS A 359 -19.56 1.73 14.05
CA LYS A 359 -20.01 2.16 15.39
C LYS A 359 -19.22 1.50 16.49
N TYR A 360 -19.01 2.22 17.59
CA TYR A 360 -18.32 1.68 18.75
C TYR A 360 -19.23 0.81 19.62
N CYS A 361 -18.66 -0.27 20.15
CA CYS A 361 -19.33 -1.12 21.13
C CYS A 361 -19.71 -0.29 22.37
N PRO A 362 -20.98 -0.32 22.81
CA PRO A 362 -21.46 0.51 23.92
C PRO A 362 -20.93 0.08 25.29
N ARG A 363 -20.27 -1.09 25.40
CA ARG A 363 -19.67 -1.53 26.66
C ARG A 363 -18.45 -0.65 26.97
N PRO A 364 -18.44 0.05 28.12
CA PRO A 364 -17.33 0.94 28.49
C PRO A 364 -15.98 0.21 28.60
N THR A 365 -16.01 -1.07 28.94
CA THR A 365 -14.82 -1.93 29.05
C THR A 365 -14.32 -2.43 27.70
N CYS A 366 -15.09 -2.27 26.62
CA CYS A 366 -14.73 -2.76 25.28
C CYS A 366 -14.47 -1.60 24.33
N ALA A 367 -15.45 -0.73 24.09
CA ALA A 367 -15.37 0.41 23.15
C ALA A 367 -14.72 0.08 21.79
N ALA A 368 -14.78 -1.18 21.34
CA ALA A 368 -14.17 -1.60 20.09
C ALA A 368 -15.03 -1.14 18.90
N PRO A 369 -14.42 -0.73 17.77
CA PRO A 369 -15.15 -0.42 16.55
C PRO A 369 -15.80 -1.69 15.99
N VAL A 370 -17.04 -1.55 15.51
CA VAL A 370 -17.86 -2.61 14.92
C VAL A 370 -18.36 -2.13 13.57
N ILE A 371 -18.04 -2.88 12.53
CA ILE A 371 -18.53 -2.65 11.17
C ILE A 371 -19.99 -3.10 11.11
N LEU A 372 -20.84 -2.25 10.55
CA LEU A 372 -22.27 -2.45 10.44
C LEU A 372 -22.63 -3.07 9.10
N GLU A 373 -23.46 -4.11 9.13
CA GLU A 373 -24.09 -4.62 7.93
C GLU A 373 -25.17 -3.64 7.45
N PRO A 374 -25.21 -3.31 6.14
CA PRO A 374 -26.26 -2.46 5.59
C PRO A 374 -27.64 -3.07 5.89
N ASP A 375 -28.58 -2.20 6.29
CA ASP A 375 -29.96 -2.54 6.65
C ASP A 375 -30.17 -3.42 7.90
N SER A 376 -29.11 -3.81 8.61
CA SER A 376 -29.23 -4.53 9.88
C SER A 376 -29.46 -3.58 11.07
N THR A 377 -30.44 -3.92 11.90
CA THR A 377 -30.67 -3.25 13.20
C THR A 377 -29.86 -3.87 14.34
N ALA A 378 -29.14 -4.97 14.06
CA ALA A 378 -28.30 -5.70 15.00
C ALA A 378 -26.82 -5.57 14.61
N ALA A 379 -25.98 -5.27 15.60
CA ALA A 379 -24.54 -5.37 15.48
C ALA A 379 -23.99 -6.27 16.59
N VAL A 380 -23.01 -7.11 16.25
CA VAL A 380 -22.33 -7.99 17.20
C VAL A 380 -20.88 -7.55 17.29
N CYS A 381 -20.44 -7.16 18.49
CA CYS A 381 -19.05 -6.77 18.69
C CYS A 381 -18.13 -8.00 18.54
N PRO A 382 -17.10 -7.98 17.66
CA PRO A 382 -16.21 -9.14 17.49
C PRO A 382 -15.32 -9.41 18.71
N GLN A 383 -15.05 -8.38 19.51
CA GLN A 383 -14.17 -8.48 20.69
C GLN A 383 -14.87 -9.10 21.91
N CYS A 384 -16.05 -8.59 22.27
CA CYS A 384 -16.77 -9.03 23.48
C CYS A 384 -18.05 -9.82 23.18
N ARG A 385 -18.35 -10.06 21.91
CA ARG A 385 -19.57 -10.74 21.40
C ARG A 385 -20.89 -10.12 21.87
N TYR A 386 -20.86 -8.87 22.34
CA TYR A 386 -22.06 -8.17 22.76
C TYR A 386 -22.90 -7.79 21.54
N ALA A 387 -24.13 -8.30 21.50
CA ALA A 387 -25.12 -7.94 20.49
C ALA A 387 -25.90 -6.70 20.94
N PHE A 388 -25.84 -5.63 20.14
CA PHE A 388 -26.50 -4.35 20.43
C PHE A 388 -27.28 -3.85 19.22
N CYS A 389 -28.28 -3.02 19.50
CA CYS A 389 -29.07 -2.35 18.48
C CYS A 389 -28.26 -1.21 17.87
N THR A 390 -28.16 -1.17 16.53
CA THR A 390 -27.45 -0.12 15.80
C THR A 390 -28.11 1.25 15.94
N LEU A 391 -29.38 1.31 16.34
CA LEU A 391 -30.14 2.56 16.50
C LEU A 391 -29.99 3.18 17.89
N CYS A 392 -30.21 2.40 18.96
CA CYS A 392 -30.21 2.91 20.34
C CYS A 392 -28.96 2.55 21.16
N SER A 393 -28.04 1.75 20.61
CA SER A 393 -26.83 1.28 21.29
C SER A 393 -27.06 0.54 22.61
N LYS A 394 -28.28 0.01 22.83
CA LYS A 394 -28.63 -0.91 23.93
C LYS A 394 -28.62 -2.36 23.45
N THR A 395 -28.84 -3.31 24.36
CA THR A 395 -28.96 -4.74 24.01
C THR A 395 -29.93 -4.93 22.85
N TYR A 396 -29.54 -5.75 21.88
CA TYR A 396 -30.38 -6.01 20.72
C TYR A 396 -31.73 -6.61 21.17
N HIS A 397 -32.83 -6.05 20.63
CA HIS A 397 -34.19 -6.35 21.06
C HIS A 397 -35.07 -6.89 19.93
N GLY A 398 -34.50 -7.30 18.80
CA GLY A 398 -35.26 -7.91 17.70
C GLY A 398 -36.38 -7.00 17.18
N THR A 399 -37.59 -7.56 17.10
CA THR A 399 -38.80 -6.88 16.61
C THR A 399 -39.49 -6.00 17.65
N PHE A 400 -39.03 -6.00 18.91
CA PHE A 400 -39.60 -5.13 19.93
C PHE A 400 -39.29 -3.66 19.64
N SER A 401 -40.21 -2.77 20.01
CA SER A 401 -40.12 -1.32 19.77
C SER A 401 -38.80 -0.76 20.32
N CYS A 402 -38.00 -0.14 19.45
CA CYS A 402 -36.77 0.51 19.86
C CYS A 402 -37.11 1.74 20.72
N GLN A 403 -36.89 1.67 22.03
CA GLN A 403 -37.07 2.81 22.94
C GLN A 403 -35.90 3.77 22.80
N LEU A 404 -35.88 4.53 21.70
CA LEU A 404 -35.07 5.74 21.54
C LEU A 404 -35.44 6.68 22.67
N THR A 405 -34.58 6.72 23.68
CA THR A 405 -34.85 7.49 24.90
C THR A 405 -34.68 8.95 24.54
N ARG A 406 -35.66 9.80 24.89
CA ARG A 406 -35.73 11.26 24.59
C ARG A 406 -34.50 12.08 25.04
N THR A 407 -33.49 11.45 25.61
CA THR A 407 -32.33 12.04 26.29
C THR A 407 -30.99 11.88 25.57
N THR A 408 -30.87 11.16 24.45
CA THR A 408 -29.58 10.97 23.75
C THR A 408 -29.40 11.87 22.53
N THR A 409 -29.43 13.18 22.72
CA THR A 409 -28.91 14.17 21.75
C THR A 409 -27.88 15.12 22.39
N THR A 410 -27.05 14.57 23.28
CA THR A 410 -25.85 15.24 23.78
C THR A 410 -24.57 14.42 23.58
N ARG A 411 -24.56 13.47 22.63
CA ARG A 411 -23.29 12.94 22.09
C ARG A 411 -23.21 13.24 20.61
N ALA A 412 -22.12 13.90 20.23
CA ALA A 412 -21.94 14.74 19.05
C ALA A 412 -21.98 14.04 17.67
N ASN A 413 -22.37 12.76 17.58
CA ASN A 413 -22.16 11.96 16.37
C ASN A 413 -23.45 11.26 15.89
N SER A 414 -24.54 12.01 15.80
CA SER A 414 -25.76 11.60 15.11
C SER A 414 -25.94 12.52 13.90
N SER A 415 -25.88 11.96 12.69
CA SER A 415 -26.13 12.67 11.42
C SER A 415 -27.57 13.17 11.26
N PHE A 416 -28.41 12.98 12.28
CA PHE A 416 -29.80 13.40 12.32
C PHE A 416 -30.01 14.51 13.35
N ALA A 417 -30.90 15.44 13.02
CA ALA A 417 -31.27 16.55 13.88
C ALA A 417 -32.03 16.05 15.12
N ALA A 418 -31.78 16.69 16.27
CA ALA A 418 -32.49 16.39 17.51
C ALA A 418 -33.99 16.70 17.37
N LEU A 419 -34.85 15.82 17.91
CA LEU A 419 -36.29 16.07 17.91
C LEU A 419 -36.66 17.28 18.78
N PRO A 420 -37.77 17.96 18.45
CA PRO A 420 -38.35 19.00 19.31
C PRO A 420 -38.59 18.47 20.72
N ARG A 421 -38.13 19.23 21.73
CA ARG A 421 -38.24 18.84 23.14
C ARG A 421 -39.63 19.13 23.73
N SER A 422 -40.38 20.07 23.14
CA SER A 422 -41.71 20.46 23.59
C SER A 422 -42.81 19.70 22.85
N ASP A 423 -43.90 19.41 23.55
CA ASP A 423 -45.05 18.68 22.98
C ASP A 423 -45.71 19.46 21.83
N ALA A 424 -45.78 20.79 21.94
CA ALA A 424 -46.24 21.66 20.85
C ALA A 424 -45.34 21.57 19.60
N GLY A 425 -44.02 21.47 19.78
CA GLY A 425 -43.07 21.30 18.68
C GLY A 425 -43.18 19.93 18.01
N LEU A 426 -43.51 18.90 18.79
CA LEU A 426 -43.72 17.55 18.28
C LEU A 426 -45.04 17.45 17.49
N GLN A 427 -46.09 18.12 17.98
CA GLN A 427 -47.38 18.21 17.29
C GLN A 427 -47.26 18.99 15.97
N ALA A 428 -46.50 20.09 15.95
CA ALA A 428 -46.23 20.83 14.71
C ALA A 428 -45.42 19.99 13.69
N LEU A 429 -44.45 19.19 14.17
CA LEU A 429 -43.67 18.28 13.32
C LEU A 429 -44.55 17.16 12.74
N TRP A 430 -45.50 16.65 13.54
CA TRP A 430 -46.49 15.68 13.07
C TRP A 430 -47.40 16.29 12.00
N GLU A 431 -47.92 17.49 12.25
CA GLU A 431 -48.80 18.22 11.32
C GLU A 431 -48.07 18.47 9.99
N ASP A 432 -46.82 18.98 10.05
CA ASP A 432 -45.98 19.24 8.87
C ASP A 432 -45.63 17.93 8.12
N TYR A 433 -45.41 16.83 8.85
CA TYR A 433 -45.19 15.53 8.22
C TYR A 433 -46.45 14.97 7.59
N HIS A 434 -47.63 15.12 8.20
CA HIS A 434 -48.87 14.53 7.69
C HIS A 434 -49.43 15.32 6.49
N THR A 435 -49.50 16.65 6.65
CA THR A 435 -50.05 17.59 5.66
C THR A 435 -49.03 17.97 4.57
N GLY A 436 -47.74 17.73 4.80
CA GLY A 436 -46.68 18.06 3.87
C GLY A 436 -46.75 17.29 2.55
N SER A 437 -46.26 17.94 1.48
CA SER A 437 -46.08 17.32 0.16
C SER A 437 -45.11 16.15 0.20
N ARG A 438 -45.11 15.30 -0.84
CA ARG A 438 -44.19 14.15 -0.95
C ARG A 438 -42.72 14.55 -0.82
N GLU A 439 -42.36 15.76 -1.28
CA GLU A 439 -41.01 16.31 -1.16
C GLU A 439 -40.70 16.79 0.27
N ARG A 440 -41.68 17.42 0.93
CA ARG A 440 -41.60 17.83 2.35
C ARG A 440 -41.38 16.61 3.26
N LYS A 441 -42.12 15.53 3.03
CA LYS A 441 -41.99 14.24 3.76
C LYS A 441 -40.59 13.64 3.60
N ARG A 442 -40.05 13.60 2.38
CA ARG A 442 -38.68 13.14 2.10
C ARG A 442 -37.62 13.99 2.80
N MET A 443 -37.82 15.30 2.85
CA MET A 443 -36.89 16.22 3.53
C MET A 443 -36.91 16.00 5.05
N LEU A 444 -38.07 15.75 5.64
CA LEU A 444 -38.21 15.42 7.06
C LEU A 444 -37.63 14.04 7.38
N ASP A 445 -37.87 13.04 6.53
CA ASP A 445 -37.27 11.70 6.64
C ASP A 445 -35.73 11.75 6.66
N LYS A 446 -35.13 12.60 5.81
CA LYS A 446 -33.68 12.83 5.78
C LYS A 446 -33.17 13.56 7.02
N ARG A 447 -33.95 14.49 7.59
CA ARG A 447 -33.54 15.30 8.76
C ARG A 447 -33.63 14.56 10.09
N TYR A 448 -34.71 13.81 10.30
CA TYR A 448 -35.03 13.20 11.60
C TYR A 448 -35.01 11.66 11.58
N GLY A 449 -34.90 11.05 10.39
CA GLY A 449 -34.96 9.60 10.21
C GLY A 449 -36.40 9.11 10.03
N LYS A 450 -36.64 8.41 8.91
CA LYS A 450 -37.97 7.89 8.51
C LYS A 450 -38.64 7.02 9.57
N HIS A 451 -37.87 6.16 10.24
CA HIS A 451 -38.40 5.27 11.28
C HIS A 451 -38.81 6.04 12.54
N ILE A 452 -38.06 7.09 12.87
CA ILE A 452 -38.31 7.93 14.05
C ILE A 452 -39.60 8.73 13.85
N LEU A 453 -39.76 9.37 12.69
CA LEU A 453 -40.97 10.12 12.34
C LEU A 453 -42.21 9.22 12.33
N LYS A 454 -42.10 7.99 11.82
CA LYS A 454 -43.21 7.04 11.84
C LYS A 454 -43.64 6.65 13.26
N SER A 455 -42.69 6.41 14.16
CA SER A 455 -42.98 6.09 15.56
C SER A 455 -43.64 7.26 16.31
N VAL A 456 -43.19 8.49 16.06
CA VAL A 456 -43.80 9.71 16.64
C VAL A 456 -45.24 9.90 16.15
N VAL A 457 -45.48 9.61 14.86
CA VAL A 457 -46.82 9.67 14.25
C VAL A 457 -47.76 8.65 14.87
N GLU A 458 -47.31 7.42 15.07
CA GLU A 458 -48.13 6.35 15.68
C GLU A 458 -48.48 6.67 17.14
N GLU A 459 -47.54 7.20 17.92
CA GLU A 459 -47.76 7.59 19.32
C GLU A 459 -48.72 8.79 19.46
N ALA A 460 -48.60 9.80 18.58
CA ALA A 460 -49.51 10.94 18.54
C ALA A 460 -50.96 10.54 18.19
N MET A 461 -51.16 9.60 17.25
CA MET A 461 -52.50 9.12 16.85
C MET A 461 -53.28 8.47 18.01
N THR A 462 -52.58 7.79 18.93
CA THR A 462 -53.19 7.20 20.12
C THR A 462 -53.68 8.23 21.15
N ILE A 463 -53.07 9.42 21.20
CA ILE A 463 -53.44 10.47 22.16
C ILE A 463 -54.69 11.21 21.66
N THR A 464 -54.70 11.63 20.39
CA THR A 464 -55.84 12.35 19.79
C THR A 464 -57.10 11.49 19.68
N TRP A 465 -56.96 10.18 19.43
CA TRP A 465 -58.11 9.25 19.40
C TRP A 465 -58.76 9.06 20.78
N LYS A 466 -57.95 9.07 21.86
CA LYS A 466 -58.45 8.95 23.24
C LYS A 466 -59.24 10.17 23.68
N GLU A 467 -58.80 11.37 23.29
CA GLU A 467 -59.45 12.64 23.63
C GLU A 467 -60.79 12.85 22.90
N ILE A 468 -60.92 12.36 21.66
CA ILE A 468 -62.14 12.55 20.85
C ILE A 468 -63.26 11.56 21.26
N ASN A 469 -62.92 10.34 21.67
CA ASN A 469 -63.91 9.27 21.90
C ASN A 469 -64.24 9.01 23.37
N SER A 470 -63.61 9.73 24.28
CA SER A 470 -63.75 9.50 25.72
C SER A 470 -64.10 10.81 26.44
N LYS A 471 -65.15 10.80 27.27
CA LYS A 471 -65.53 11.94 28.12
C LYS A 471 -65.73 11.47 29.56
N ASN A 472 -65.44 12.34 30.52
CA ASN A 472 -65.63 12.03 31.93
C ASN A 472 -67.10 12.14 32.35
N CYS A 473 -67.55 11.22 33.19
CA CYS A 473 -68.87 11.28 33.80
C CYS A 473 -68.99 12.52 34.69
N PRO A 474 -70.05 13.34 34.55
CA PRO A 474 -70.23 14.56 35.36
C PRO A 474 -70.53 14.30 36.84
N SER A 475 -70.80 13.06 37.24
CA SER A 475 -71.10 12.70 38.63
C SER A 475 -69.93 12.06 39.37
N CYS A 476 -69.15 11.18 38.72
CA CYS A 476 -68.08 10.42 39.37
C CYS A 476 -66.72 10.57 38.69
N GLY A 477 -66.62 11.28 37.57
CA GLY A 477 -65.36 11.49 36.84
C GLY A 477 -64.86 10.29 36.04
N ALA A 478 -65.54 9.13 36.08
CA ALA A 478 -65.14 7.94 35.31
C ALA A 478 -65.08 8.26 33.81
N VAL A 479 -64.02 7.80 33.13
CA VAL A 479 -63.83 8.01 31.69
C VAL A 479 -64.76 7.06 30.93
N ILE A 480 -65.72 7.63 30.19
CA ILE A 480 -66.74 6.89 29.44
C ILE A 480 -66.44 7.02 27.94
N GLN A 481 -66.43 5.90 27.23
CA GLN A 481 -66.34 5.86 25.77
C GLN A 481 -67.74 5.92 25.16
N LYS A 482 -67.92 6.61 24.04
CA LYS A 482 -69.19 6.63 23.31
C LYS A 482 -69.44 5.29 22.61
N ASP A 483 -70.53 4.60 22.93
CA ASP A 483 -70.97 3.35 22.29
C ASP A 483 -72.16 3.60 21.34
N GLY A 484 -71.90 4.32 20.24
CA GLY A 484 -72.84 4.48 19.13
C GLY A 484 -73.39 5.89 18.91
N GLY A 485 -74.55 5.99 18.26
CA GLY A 485 -75.14 7.25 17.78
C GLY A 485 -75.99 8.01 18.79
N CYS A 486 -76.33 7.42 19.94
CA CYS A 486 -77.21 8.04 20.92
C CYS A 486 -76.45 9.03 21.82
N ASN A 487 -76.99 10.24 22.02
CA ASN A 487 -76.40 11.22 22.93
C ASN A 487 -76.86 11.04 24.39
N LYS A 488 -77.78 10.11 24.68
CA LYS A 488 -78.13 9.69 26.03
C LYS A 488 -77.16 8.59 26.47
N MET A 489 -76.26 8.92 27.39
CA MET A 489 -75.27 7.99 27.93
C MET A 489 -75.61 7.60 29.37
N ILE A 490 -75.22 6.39 29.76
CA ILE A 490 -75.32 5.89 31.13
C ILE A 490 -73.90 5.58 31.59
N CYS A 491 -73.47 6.16 32.70
CA CYS A 491 -72.16 5.86 33.25
C CYS A 491 -72.09 4.41 33.75
N PHE A 492 -71.14 3.61 33.25
CA PHE A 492 -70.95 2.23 33.71
C PHE A 492 -70.56 2.13 35.20
N ALA A 493 -69.89 3.16 35.73
CA ALA A 493 -69.37 3.13 37.09
C ALA A 493 -70.39 3.56 38.15
N CYS A 494 -71.23 4.57 37.87
CA CYS A 494 -72.18 5.10 38.85
C CYS A 494 -73.66 5.03 38.43
N GLY A 495 -73.95 4.58 37.20
CA GLY A 495 -75.31 4.48 36.67
C GLY A 495 -75.99 5.83 36.35
N GLN A 496 -75.30 6.96 36.52
CA GLN A 496 -75.86 8.28 36.23
C GLN A 496 -76.12 8.44 34.74
N HIS A 497 -77.34 8.87 34.40
CA HIS A 497 -77.70 9.26 33.04
C HIS A 497 -77.18 10.68 32.76
N PHE A 498 -76.53 10.89 31.62
CA PHE A 498 -76.03 12.21 31.23
C PHE A 498 -76.00 12.37 29.71
N CYS A 499 -76.02 13.61 29.23
CA CYS A 499 -75.96 13.89 27.80
C CYS A 499 -74.50 13.95 27.33
N TRP A 500 -74.14 13.21 26.28
CA TRP A 500 -72.78 13.18 25.75
C TRP A 500 -72.31 14.55 25.25
N GLN A 501 -73.22 15.38 24.74
CA GLN A 501 -72.86 16.64 24.09
C GLN A 501 -72.62 17.76 25.08
N CYS A 502 -73.52 17.97 26.04
CA CYS A 502 -73.42 19.03 27.04
C CYS A 502 -72.93 18.57 28.42
N LEU A 503 -72.74 17.26 28.64
CA LEU A 503 -72.30 16.68 29.92
C LEU A 503 -73.22 16.98 31.11
N GLU A 504 -74.47 17.35 30.86
CA GLU A 504 -75.45 17.65 31.91
C GLU A 504 -76.06 16.37 32.51
N ARG A 505 -76.32 16.38 33.82
CA ARG A 505 -76.89 15.24 34.54
C ARG A 505 -78.39 15.13 34.26
N MET A 506 -78.85 13.95 33.85
CA MET A 506 -80.26 13.66 33.57
C MET A 506 -80.92 12.89 34.73
N GLY A 507 -82.16 13.27 35.07
CA GLY A 507 -82.92 12.58 36.11
C GLY A 507 -83.39 11.18 35.70
N SER A 508 -83.26 10.20 36.61
CA SER A 508 -83.48 8.78 36.33
C SER A 508 -84.92 8.41 35.88
N LYS A 509 -85.93 9.22 36.24
CA LYS A 509 -87.34 8.91 35.93
C LYS A 509 -87.75 9.28 34.50
N ARG A 510 -87.14 10.32 33.90
CA ARG A 510 -87.44 10.77 32.52
C ARG A 510 -86.19 11.41 31.88
N PRO A 511 -85.15 10.64 31.50
CA PRO A 511 -83.92 11.21 30.94
C PRO A 511 -84.15 11.94 29.60
N SER A 512 -85.15 11.53 28.83
CA SER A 512 -85.44 12.10 27.51
C SER A 512 -86.02 13.52 27.53
N THR A 513 -86.43 14.04 28.69
CA THR A 513 -86.92 15.44 28.78
C THR A 513 -85.80 16.47 28.61
N HIS A 514 -84.55 16.08 28.86
CA HIS A 514 -83.39 16.96 28.67
C HIS A 514 -83.21 17.40 27.21
N PHE A 515 -83.56 16.55 26.23
CA PHE A 515 -83.51 16.89 24.80
C PHE A 515 -84.65 17.82 24.34
N ARG A 516 -85.55 18.21 25.26
CA ARG A 516 -86.58 19.25 25.05
C ARG A 516 -86.19 20.60 25.65
N ASP A 517 -85.01 20.69 26.28
CA ASP A 517 -84.47 21.94 26.79
C ASP A 517 -83.82 22.73 25.63
N PRO A 518 -84.23 23.99 25.35
CA PRO A 518 -83.63 24.82 24.32
C PRO A 518 -82.11 25.05 24.51
N ASN A 519 -81.60 24.89 25.74
CA ASN A 519 -80.19 25.04 26.06
C ASN A 519 -79.36 23.78 25.77
N CYS A 520 -79.99 22.66 25.42
CA CYS A 520 -79.27 21.46 25.01
C CYS A 520 -78.86 21.56 23.53
N PRO A 521 -77.57 21.36 23.17
CA PRO A 521 -77.14 21.33 21.77
C PRO A 521 -77.76 20.19 20.93
N SER A 522 -78.49 19.26 21.58
CA SER A 522 -79.25 18.19 20.94
C SER A 522 -80.77 18.41 21.05
N HIS A 523 -81.21 19.66 21.21
CA HIS A 523 -82.63 20.01 21.27
C HIS A 523 -83.37 19.63 19.97
N GLY A 524 -84.47 18.90 20.10
CA GLY A 524 -85.34 18.54 18.98
C GLY A 524 -84.95 17.28 18.20
N PHE A 525 -84.01 16.48 18.71
CA PHE A 525 -83.65 15.14 18.20
C PHE A 525 -84.35 14.00 18.92
#